data_AF-A0A7K2ZA77-F1
#
_entry.id   AF-A0A7K2ZA77-F1
#
_cell.length_a   1.000
_cell.length_b   1.000
_cell.length_c   1.000
_cell.angle_alpha   90.00
_cell.angle_beta   90.00
_cell.angle_gamma   90.00
#
_symmetry.space_group_name_H-M   'P 1'
#
loop_
_entity.id
_entity.type
_entity.pdbx_description
1 polymer ?
#
loop_
_entity_poly.entity_id
_entity_poly.type
_entity_poly.pdbx_seq_one_letter_code
_entity_poly.pdbx_strand_id
1 'polypeptide(L)'
;KSNIGHAQAAAGVGGIIKMVHALNHAHLPRTLHAENPTSHIDWDTGTLELLTEPRDWPETDHPRRAAVSSFGFSGTNAHVILEQAPAVEEEAASTPDGPPQPVPLVLSGRDGQALADQARLLFDRLAEGTDPVADLAYALVTTRSTLDHRAVVTGTGRAELGEALTALAEGSTAPNLVRGVRRTESRSAFVFPGQGSQWEGMAAELLDTSTVFAARLAECAAALEPFTDWDLVETLRTGAPLERVEVVQPALWAVMVSLAEVWRSHGVRPAAVIGHSQGEIAAACVAGALSLADGARIVALRSRAIAEDLSGRGGGMMSVALAEEQVRELIAGYGSRVSVAAVNGAASVVLSGDGDALDEVRETVRASGGRAKRLPVDYASHGAHVEVLRERLLTDLAGIEARPAEVPFYSTVTGGLFDTTGLDATYWYTNLRQSVLFEPTTRTLLGDGHGVFVECSPHPVLLHSIEETADASGVTVTGLGSLRRDDGGPERVLTSLGEAFVAGVPVHWTSRFAGQGVRQAELPTYAFQRERYWLEPSASALRAAGTGSTGPHHPLLGTALAVAGSDEFLFATAISLATHPWLAGHTLAGSPVLSAPALVETVLAAGSVADAPVLRELTVRAHLAVPDTGELPLQVRVG
;
A
#
# COMPACT_ATOMS: atom_id res chain seq x y z
N LYS A 1 -29.82 -27.86 -2.40
CA LYS A 1 -30.05 -28.76 -3.55
C LYS A 1 -31.34 -28.41 -4.29
N SER A 2 -32.51 -28.47 -3.67
CA SER A 2 -33.78 -28.10 -4.35
C SER A 2 -33.78 -26.69 -4.96
N ASN A 3 -33.09 -25.72 -4.35
CA ASN A 3 -33.04 -24.35 -4.83
C ASN A 3 -31.98 -24.07 -5.91
N ILE A 4 -30.88 -24.83 -5.97
CA ILE A 4 -29.68 -24.52 -6.79
C ILE A 4 -29.17 -25.71 -7.61
N GLY A 5 -29.93 -26.80 -7.66
CA GLY A 5 -29.47 -28.08 -8.20
C GLY A 5 -28.49 -28.82 -7.28
N HIS A 6 -28.05 -30.01 -7.72
CA HIS A 6 -27.02 -30.77 -7.03
C HIS A 6 -25.63 -30.34 -7.53
N ALA A 7 -24.95 -29.47 -6.79
CA ALA A 7 -23.60 -28.97 -7.10
C ALA A 7 -22.48 -30.00 -6.88
N GLN A 8 -22.78 -31.29 -7.09
CA GLN A 8 -21.88 -32.45 -6.90
C GLN A 8 -21.01 -32.32 -5.63
N ALA A 9 -19.69 -32.26 -5.78
CA ALA A 9 -18.73 -32.15 -4.68
C ALA A 9 -18.95 -30.91 -3.80
N ALA A 10 -19.48 -29.82 -4.35
CA ALA A 10 -19.78 -28.59 -3.61
C ALA A 10 -21.16 -28.60 -2.91
N ALA A 11 -21.94 -29.67 -3.03
CA ALA A 11 -23.29 -29.71 -2.47
C ALA A 11 -23.33 -29.60 -0.94
N GLY A 12 -22.33 -30.14 -0.24
CA GLY A 12 -22.21 -30.02 1.21
C GLY A 12 -21.98 -28.57 1.65
N VAL A 13 -21.01 -27.89 1.03
CA VAL A 13 -20.72 -26.47 1.30
C VAL A 13 -21.91 -25.58 0.94
N GLY A 14 -22.62 -25.87 -0.15
CA GLY A 14 -23.88 -25.17 -0.48
C GLY A 14 -24.96 -25.31 0.59
N GLY A 15 -25.00 -26.46 1.29
CA GLY A 15 -25.86 -26.66 2.46
C GLY A 15 -25.43 -25.83 3.66
N ILE A 16 -24.11 -25.74 3.91
CA ILE A 16 -23.53 -24.89 4.96
C ILE A 16 -23.86 -23.42 4.70
N ILE A 17 -23.60 -22.90 3.50
CA ILE A 17 -23.92 -21.51 3.13
C ILE A 17 -25.40 -21.21 3.36
N LYS A 18 -26.31 -22.09 2.92
CA LYS A 18 -27.76 -21.96 3.15
C LYS A 18 -28.08 -21.79 4.64
N MET A 19 -27.49 -22.63 5.50
CA MET A 19 -27.79 -22.64 6.93
C MET A 19 -27.11 -21.49 7.69
N VAL A 20 -25.90 -21.08 7.30
CA VAL A 20 -25.25 -19.88 7.87
C VAL A 20 -26.10 -18.64 7.60
N HIS A 21 -26.59 -18.44 6.37
CA HIS A 21 -27.49 -17.33 6.08
C HIS A 21 -28.81 -17.44 6.84
N ALA A 22 -29.38 -18.65 6.99
CA ALA A 22 -30.61 -18.83 7.75
C ALA A 22 -30.44 -18.52 9.25
N LEU A 23 -29.28 -18.87 9.83
CA LEU A 23 -28.92 -18.53 11.22
C LEU A 23 -28.78 -17.02 11.39
N ASN A 24 -28.07 -16.35 10.48
CA ASN A 24 -27.83 -14.89 10.52
C ASN A 24 -29.14 -14.09 10.40
N HIS A 25 -30.06 -14.52 9.54
CA HIS A 25 -31.33 -13.81 9.31
C HIS A 25 -32.48 -14.32 10.18
N ALA A 26 -32.23 -15.27 11.08
CA ALA A 26 -33.26 -15.94 11.87
C ALA A 26 -34.44 -16.48 11.01
N HIS A 27 -34.16 -16.93 9.79
CA HIS A 27 -35.21 -17.25 8.81
C HIS A 27 -34.82 -18.44 7.93
N LEU A 28 -35.69 -19.44 7.87
CA LEU A 28 -35.48 -20.70 7.17
C LEU A 28 -36.11 -20.65 5.76
N PRO A 29 -35.31 -20.77 4.68
CA PRO A 29 -35.86 -20.70 3.33
C PRO A 29 -36.46 -22.04 2.88
N ARG A 30 -37.61 -21.95 2.21
CA ARG A 30 -38.39 -23.11 1.75
C ARG A 30 -37.61 -24.09 0.89
N THR A 31 -38.06 -25.33 0.93
CA THR A 31 -37.62 -26.42 0.05
C THR A 31 -38.50 -26.41 -1.19
N LEU A 32 -37.91 -26.14 -2.36
CA LEU A 32 -38.62 -26.19 -3.63
C LEU A 32 -38.84 -27.63 -4.10
N HIS A 33 -39.85 -27.83 -4.96
CA HIS A 33 -40.15 -29.11 -5.62
C HIS A 33 -40.44 -30.25 -4.63
N ALA A 34 -41.19 -29.93 -3.57
CA ALA A 34 -41.50 -30.84 -2.46
C ALA A 34 -43.01 -30.89 -2.16
N GLU A 35 -43.85 -30.61 -3.15
CA GLU A 35 -45.32 -30.55 -3.00
C GLU A 35 -45.92 -31.91 -2.64
N ASN A 36 -45.34 -32.99 -3.16
CA ASN A 36 -45.73 -34.37 -2.85
C ASN A 36 -44.59 -35.08 -2.11
N PRO A 37 -44.69 -35.26 -0.78
CA PRO A 37 -43.69 -36.01 -0.01
C PRO A 37 -43.54 -37.45 -0.52
N THR A 38 -42.34 -38.02 -0.40
CA THR A 38 -42.11 -39.43 -0.78
C THR A 38 -42.87 -40.38 0.13
N SER A 39 -43.45 -41.44 -0.43
CA SER A 39 -44.10 -42.53 0.32
C SER A 39 -43.12 -43.49 0.99
N HIS A 40 -41.81 -43.32 0.78
CA HIS A 40 -40.77 -44.14 1.39
C HIS A 40 -40.34 -43.66 2.80
N ILE A 41 -40.92 -42.56 3.29
CA ILE A 41 -40.67 -42.00 4.62
C ILE A 41 -42.01 -41.92 5.35
N ASP A 42 -42.01 -42.33 6.63
CA ASP A 42 -43.17 -42.18 7.52
C ASP A 42 -43.17 -40.77 8.14
N TRP A 43 -43.97 -39.89 7.56
CA TRP A 43 -44.11 -38.49 7.99
C TRP A 43 -45.05 -38.33 9.21
N ASP A 44 -45.88 -39.33 9.50
CA ASP A 44 -46.94 -39.24 10.53
C ASP A 44 -46.38 -39.35 11.95
N THR A 45 -45.13 -39.78 12.10
CA THR A 45 -44.43 -39.86 13.39
C THR A 45 -44.17 -38.49 14.04
N GLY A 46 -44.23 -37.40 13.27
CA GLY A 46 -44.00 -36.04 13.74
C GLY A 46 -42.56 -35.69 14.10
N THR A 47 -41.60 -36.59 13.85
CA THR A 47 -40.17 -36.36 14.15
C THR A 47 -39.43 -35.54 13.08
N LEU A 48 -39.98 -35.45 11.85
CA LEU A 48 -39.43 -34.72 10.72
C LEU A 48 -40.55 -34.06 9.92
N GLU A 49 -40.32 -32.83 9.45
CA GLU A 49 -41.26 -32.09 8.60
C GLU A 49 -40.51 -31.48 7.41
N LEU A 50 -41.08 -31.56 6.21
CA LEU A 50 -40.57 -30.84 5.05
C LEU A 50 -40.88 -29.36 5.19
N LEU A 51 -39.86 -28.51 5.09
CA LEU A 51 -40.01 -27.06 5.08
C LEU A 51 -40.54 -26.59 3.72
N THR A 52 -41.85 -26.69 3.47
CA THR A 52 -42.50 -26.31 2.20
C THR A 52 -42.74 -24.81 2.08
N GLU A 53 -42.79 -24.10 3.20
CA GLU A 53 -42.93 -22.64 3.29
C GLU A 53 -41.75 -22.01 4.02
N PRO A 54 -41.38 -20.75 3.70
CA PRO A 54 -40.39 -20.03 4.47
C PRO A 54 -40.93 -19.77 5.89
N ARG A 55 -40.09 -19.94 6.91
CA ARG A 55 -40.51 -19.78 8.31
C ARG A 55 -39.45 -19.05 9.11
N ASP A 56 -39.89 -18.19 10.02
CA ASP A 56 -39.00 -17.61 11.03
C ASP A 56 -38.47 -18.72 11.95
N TRP A 57 -37.22 -18.56 12.35
CA TRP A 57 -36.55 -19.50 13.23
C TRP A 57 -37.00 -19.23 14.67
N PRO A 58 -37.62 -20.21 15.36
CA PRO A 58 -38.13 -20.01 16.71
C PRO A 58 -37.07 -19.46 17.66
N GLU A 59 -37.47 -18.48 18.47
CA GLU A 59 -36.68 -18.02 19.61
C GLU A 59 -36.85 -19.00 20.77
N THR A 60 -35.72 -19.43 21.34
CA THR A 60 -35.67 -20.36 22.48
C THR A 60 -34.55 -19.91 23.41
N ASP A 61 -34.48 -20.47 24.62
CA ASP A 61 -33.38 -20.21 25.59
C ASP A 61 -32.02 -20.79 25.15
N HIS A 62 -31.94 -21.32 23.94
CA HIS A 62 -30.75 -21.95 23.36
C HIS A 62 -30.39 -21.34 22.01
N PRO A 63 -29.10 -21.33 21.63
CA PRO A 63 -28.68 -20.86 20.33
C PRO A 63 -29.31 -21.72 19.22
N ARG A 64 -29.67 -21.09 18.10
CA ARG A 64 -30.22 -21.79 16.94
C ARG A 64 -29.19 -22.79 16.42
N ARG A 65 -29.63 -24.02 16.12
CA ARG A 65 -28.77 -25.10 15.61
C ARG A 65 -29.35 -25.74 14.36
N ALA A 66 -28.50 -26.00 13.38
CA ALA A 66 -28.84 -26.80 12.22
C ALA A 66 -27.78 -27.87 11.97
N ALA A 67 -28.21 -28.95 11.33
CA ALA A 67 -27.32 -30.00 10.86
C ALA A 67 -27.27 -30.01 9.34
N VAL A 68 -26.08 -30.18 8.77
CA VAL A 68 -25.85 -30.31 7.34
C VAL A 68 -25.23 -31.67 7.05
N SER A 69 -25.92 -32.47 6.24
CA SER A 69 -25.45 -33.78 5.78
C SER A 69 -25.08 -33.74 4.30
N SER A 70 -23.96 -34.36 3.94
CA SER A 70 -23.52 -34.54 2.55
C SER A 70 -23.05 -35.98 2.33
N PHE A 71 -23.63 -36.63 1.33
CA PHE A 71 -23.38 -38.04 1.01
C PHE A 71 -22.83 -38.15 -0.42
N GLY A 72 -21.61 -38.66 -0.54
CA GLY A 72 -20.99 -38.95 -1.83
C GLY A 72 -21.56 -40.23 -2.44
N PHE A 73 -21.57 -40.32 -3.77
CA PHE A 73 -22.15 -41.47 -4.47
C PHE A 73 -21.45 -42.81 -4.12
N SER A 74 -20.17 -42.75 -3.73
CA SER A 74 -19.37 -43.90 -3.31
C SER A 74 -19.63 -44.35 -1.86
N GLY A 75 -20.50 -43.65 -1.11
CA GLY A 75 -20.84 -43.96 0.28
C GLY A 75 -20.08 -43.16 1.34
N THR A 76 -19.23 -42.21 0.96
CA THR A 76 -18.57 -41.31 1.93
C THR A 76 -19.56 -40.27 2.46
N ASN A 77 -19.77 -40.27 3.77
CA ASN A 77 -20.75 -39.42 4.44
C ASN A 77 -20.05 -38.39 5.35
N ALA A 78 -20.47 -37.13 5.26
CA ALA A 78 -20.05 -36.04 6.13
C ALA A 78 -21.26 -35.40 6.80
N HIS A 79 -21.13 -35.07 8.08
CA HIS A 79 -22.18 -34.44 8.89
C HIS A 79 -21.57 -33.33 9.74
N VAL A 80 -22.18 -32.15 9.72
CA VAL A 80 -21.73 -30.97 10.47
C VAL A 80 -22.91 -30.39 11.22
N ILE A 81 -22.69 -30.04 12.48
CA ILE A 81 -23.64 -29.26 13.30
C ILE A 81 -23.15 -27.82 13.32
N LEU A 82 -24.04 -26.89 12.97
CA LEU A 82 -23.83 -25.45 12.99
C LEU A 82 -24.65 -24.86 14.14
N GLU A 83 -24.05 -23.90 14.84
CA GLU A 83 -24.68 -23.17 15.94
C GLU A 83 -24.56 -21.67 15.68
N GLN A 84 -25.59 -20.92 16.05
CA GLN A 84 -25.60 -19.46 16.04
C GLN A 84 -24.44 -18.92 16.90
N ALA A 85 -23.71 -17.93 16.38
CA ALA A 85 -22.70 -17.24 17.16
C ALA A 85 -23.34 -16.52 18.36
N PRO A 86 -22.62 -16.35 19.49
CA PRO A 86 -23.08 -15.49 20.58
C PRO A 86 -23.49 -14.12 20.05
N ALA A 87 -24.56 -13.54 20.60
CA ALA A 87 -24.93 -12.17 20.27
C ALA A 87 -23.74 -11.26 20.61
N VAL A 88 -23.22 -10.58 19.60
CA VAL A 88 -22.35 -9.44 19.82
C VAL A 88 -23.28 -8.35 20.30
N GLU A 89 -23.10 -7.87 21.54
CA GLU A 89 -23.83 -6.70 22.01
C GLU A 89 -23.59 -5.59 20.98
N GLU A 90 -24.64 -5.24 20.23
CA GLU A 90 -24.62 -4.04 19.42
C GLU A 90 -24.59 -2.89 20.42
N GLU A 91 -23.39 -2.46 20.81
CA GLU A 91 -23.24 -1.12 21.38
C GLU A 91 -23.91 -0.19 20.37
N ALA A 92 -25.01 0.43 20.82
CA ALA A 92 -25.72 1.43 20.04
C ALA A 92 -24.65 2.40 19.56
N ALA A 93 -24.53 2.56 18.23
CA ALA A 93 -23.53 3.42 17.65
C ALA A 93 -23.70 4.79 18.31
N SER A 94 -22.80 5.11 19.25
CA SER A 94 -22.79 6.41 19.87
C SER A 94 -22.42 7.35 18.74
N THR A 95 -23.35 8.22 18.34
CA THR A 95 -23.00 9.36 17.50
C THR A 95 -21.83 10.04 18.19
N PRO A 96 -20.65 10.12 17.56
CA PRO A 96 -19.52 10.78 18.19
C PRO A 96 -19.95 12.20 18.56
N ASP A 97 -19.91 12.52 19.86
CA ASP A 97 -20.05 13.91 20.31
C ASP A 97 -18.80 14.65 19.84
N GLY A 98 -18.90 15.31 18.68
CA GLY A 98 -17.79 16.06 18.10
C GLY A 98 -17.94 16.32 16.60
N PRO A 99 -17.07 17.18 16.02
CA PRO A 99 -17.05 17.41 14.59
C PRO A 99 -16.66 16.11 13.83
N PRO A 100 -17.14 15.93 12.58
CA PRO A 100 -16.73 14.81 11.73
C PRO A 100 -15.21 14.76 11.61
N GLN A 101 -14.63 13.61 11.93
CA GLN A 101 -13.19 13.38 11.81
C GLN A 101 -12.90 12.73 10.45
N PRO A 102 -11.79 13.09 9.77
CA PRO A 102 -11.49 12.57 8.45
C PRO A 102 -11.17 11.07 8.48
N VAL A 103 -11.61 10.32 7.47
CA VAL A 103 -11.42 8.87 7.37
C VAL A 103 -10.56 8.47 6.17
N PRO A 104 -9.73 7.42 6.25
CA PRO A 104 -8.99 6.90 5.11
C PRO A 104 -9.79 5.80 4.39
N LEU A 105 -10.25 6.05 3.17
CA LEU A 105 -10.70 5.01 2.25
C LEU A 105 -9.47 4.38 1.59
N VAL A 106 -9.04 3.24 2.10
CA VAL A 106 -7.87 2.51 1.61
C VAL A 106 -8.28 1.54 0.52
N LEU A 107 -7.78 1.73 -0.70
CA LEU A 107 -8.05 0.88 -1.85
C LEU A 107 -6.76 0.23 -2.37
N SER A 108 -6.89 -0.98 -2.89
CA SER A 108 -5.82 -1.61 -3.66
C SER A 108 -6.34 -2.51 -4.78
N GLY A 109 -5.55 -2.66 -5.83
CA GLY A 109 -5.82 -3.46 -7.02
C GLY A 109 -4.58 -4.23 -7.47
N ARG A 110 -4.78 -5.32 -8.22
CA ARG A 110 -3.69 -6.10 -8.80
C ARG A 110 -2.91 -5.29 -9.84
N ASP A 111 -3.62 -4.45 -10.58
CA ASP A 111 -3.13 -3.52 -11.58
C ASP A 111 -3.89 -2.18 -11.48
N GLY A 112 -3.54 -1.22 -12.34
CA GLY A 112 -4.15 0.11 -12.36
C GLY A 112 -5.64 0.10 -12.76
N GLN A 113 -6.04 -0.82 -13.64
CA GLN A 113 -7.44 -0.95 -14.06
C GLN A 113 -8.29 -1.49 -12.92
N ALA A 114 -7.82 -2.52 -12.22
CA ALA A 114 -8.48 -3.07 -11.05
C ALA A 114 -8.65 -2.05 -9.93
N LEU A 115 -7.64 -1.20 -9.70
CA LEU A 115 -7.75 -0.12 -8.72
C LEU A 115 -8.82 0.91 -9.11
N ALA A 116 -8.86 1.29 -10.39
CA ALA A 116 -9.87 2.23 -10.91
C ALA A 116 -11.29 1.64 -10.82
N ASP A 117 -11.47 0.36 -11.17
CA ASP A 117 -12.76 -0.32 -11.07
C ASP A 117 -13.20 -0.50 -9.60
N GLN A 118 -12.27 -0.76 -8.68
CA GLN A 118 -12.56 -0.77 -7.25
C GLN A 118 -13.02 0.61 -6.74
N ALA A 119 -12.46 1.69 -7.26
CA ALA A 119 -12.90 3.04 -6.93
C ALA A 119 -14.34 3.31 -7.39
N ARG A 120 -14.73 2.84 -8.59
CA ARG A 120 -16.11 2.92 -9.09
C ARG A 120 -17.10 2.17 -8.22
N LEU A 121 -16.78 0.91 -7.87
CA LEU A 121 -17.67 0.11 -7.00
C LEU A 121 -17.84 0.74 -5.62
N LEU A 122 -16.78 1.34 -5.06
CA LEU A 122 -16.87 2.04 -3.78
C LEU A 122 -17.66 3.35 -3.89
N PHE A 123 -17.52 4.08 -5.00
CA PHE A 123 -18.33 5.27 -5.29
C PHE A 123 -19.83 4.93 -5.34
N ASP A 124 -20.21 3.89 -6.10
CA ASP A 124 -21.61 3.44 -6.17
C ASP A 124 -22.14 3.04 -4.79
N ARG A 125 -21.32 2.34 -3.99
CA ARG A 125 -21.65 1.96 -2.61
C ARG A 125 -21.86 3.15 -1.69
N LEU A 126 -21.08 4.23 -1.85
CA LEU A 126 -21.23 5.47 -1.09
C LEU A 126 -22.47 6.26 -1.48
N ALA A 127 -22.85 6.20 -2.77
CA ALA A 127 -24.02 6.89 -3.31
C ALA A 127 -25.33 6.20 -2.90
N GLU A 128 -25.37 4.86 -2.92
CA GLU A 128 -26.58 4.08 -2.63
C GLU A 128 -26.77 3.77 -1.13
N GLY A 129 -25.68 3.73 -0.37
CA GLY A 129 -25.67 3.26 1.01
C GLY A 129 -25.94 4.32 2.07
N THR A 130 -26.50 3.92 3.22
CA THR A 130 -26.73 4.79 4.37
C THR A 130 -25.70 4.64 5.50
N ASP A 131 -24.84 3.62 5.44
CA ASP A 131 -23.83 3.35 6.48
C ASP A 131 -22.84 4.51 6.65
N PRO A 132 -22.47 4.89 7.89
CA PRO A 132 -21.45 5.90 8.14
C PRO A 132 -20.17 5.67 7.34
N VAL A 133 -19.55 6.74 6.84
CA VAL A 133 -18.31 6.65 6.05
C VAL A 133 -17.16 6.02 6.84
N ALA A 134 -17.17 6.17 8.17
CA ALA A 134 -16.22 5.54 9.07
C ALA A 134 -16.34 4.01 9.09
N ASP A 135 -17.57 3.46 9.00
CA ASP A 135 -17.80 2.01 8.96
C ASP A 135 -17.29 1.40 7.65
N LEU A 136 -17.48 2.12 6.53
CA LEU A 136 -16.92 1.73 5.23
C LEU A 136 -15.38 1.78 5.25
N ALA A 137 -14.80 2.85 5.79
CA ALA A 137 -13.35 2.99 5.94
C ALA A 137 -12.76 1.88 6.84
N TYR A 138 -13.42 1.57 7.95
CA TYR A 138 -13.03 0.50 8.85
C TYR A 138 -13.11 -0.88 8.18
N ALA A 139 -14.18 -1.15 7.44
CA ALA A 139 -14.32 -2.38 6.67
C ALA A 139 -13.24 -2.52 5.60
N LEU A 140 -12.83 -1.43 4.94
CA LEU A 140 -11.78 -1.44 3.92
C LEU A 140 -10.44 -1.89 4.51
N VAL A 141 -10.10 -1.46 5.73
CA VAL A 141 -8.80 -1.77 6.33
C VAL A 141 -8.79 -3.09 7.11
N THR A 142 -9.95 -3.63 7.49
CA THR A 142 -10.04 -4.89 8.26
C THR A 142 -10.43 -6.11 7.45
N THR A 143 -11.12 -5.94 6.32
CA THR A 143 -11.71 -7.05 5.55
C THR A 143 -11.11 -7.23 4.16
N ARG A 144 -10.16 -6.38 3.76
CA ARG A 144 -9.54 -6.42 2.43
C ARG A 144 -8.07 -6.75 2.49
N SER A 145 -7.63 -7.54 1.53
CA SER A 145 -6.20 -7.75 1.27
C SER A 145 -5.60 -6.52 0.63
N THR A 146 -4.33 -6.25 0.91
CA THR A 146 -3.57 -5.16 0.29
C THR A 146 -2.78 -5.68 -0.91
N LEU A 147 -2.97 -5.04 -2.07
CA LEU A 147 -2.30 -5.36 -3.35
C LEU A 147 -1.29 -4.25 -3.73
N ASP A 148 -0.64 -4.39 -4.90
CA ASP A 148 0.50 -3.56 -5.31
C ASP A 148 0.10 -2.17 -5.80
N HIS A 149 -1.00 -2.05 -6.54
CA HIS A 149 -1.53 -0.74 -6.95
C HIS A 149 -2.42 -0.23 -5.83
N ARG A 150 -2.06 0.91 -5.24
CA ARG A 150 -2.64 1.40 -3.99
C ARG A 150 -3.15 2.82 -4.16
N ALA A 151 -4.23 3.12 -3.47
CA ALA A 151 -4.69 4.48 -3.27
C ALA A 151 -5.29 4.67 -1.87
N VAL A 152 -5.21 5.90 -1.38
CA VAL A 152 -5.90 6.35 -0.18
C VAL A 152 -6.63 7.63 -0.53
N VAL A 153 -7.95 7.63 -0.29
CA VAL A 153 -8.79 8.82 -0.36
C VAL A 153 -9.12 9.24 1.07
N THR A 154 -8.86 10.49 1.42
CA THR A 154 -9.17 11.06 2.74
C THR A 154 -10.35 12.02 2.65
N GLY A 155 -11.09 12.20 3.73
CA GLY A 155 -12.14 13.21 3.79
C GLY A 155 -13.12 12.97 4.93
N THR A 156 -13.99 13.94 5.16
CA THR A 156 -14.96 13.91 6.27
C THR A 156 -16.37 13.55 5.80
N GLY A 157 -16.68 13.80 4.53
CA GLY A 157 -18.04 13.69 3.98
C GLY A 157 -18.14 12.89 2.68
N ARG A 158 -19.32 12.33 2.43
CA ARG A 158 -19.58 11.50 1.24
C ARG A 158 -19.32 12.20 -0.09
N ALA A 159 -19.69 13.48 -0.21
CA ALA A 159 -19.53 14.23 -1.45
C ALA A 159 -18.05 14.39 -1.83
N GLU A 160 -17.24 14.89 -0.88
CA GLU A 160 -15.79 15.05 -1.00
C GLU A 160 -15.08 13.71 -1.33
N LEU A 161 -15.44 12.64 -0.62
CA LEU A 161 -14.92 11.30 -0.87
C LEU A 161 -15.33 10.78 -2.26
N GLY A 162 -16.56 11.05 -2.69
CA GLY A 162 -17.07 10.64 -4.00
C GLY A 162 -16.35 11.32 -5.16
N GLU A 163 -16.04 12.62 -5.04
CA GLU A 163 -15.25 13.37 -6.04
C GLU A 163 -13.85 12.79 -6.20
N ALA A 164 -13.17 12.47 -5.09
CA ALA A 164 -11.85 11.87 -5.13
C ALA A 164 -11.84 10.42 -5.66
N LEU A 165 -12.88 9.63 -5.37
CA LEU A 165 -13.05 8.30 -5.96
C LEU A 165 -13.31 8.36 -7.46
N THR A 166 -14.06 9.37 -7.91
CA THR A 166 -14.26 9.64 -9.34
C THR A 166 -12.92 9.98 -10.00
N ALA A 167 -12.14 10.87 -9.39
CA ALA A 167 -10.80 11.21 -9.88
C ALA A 167 -9.88 9.98 -9.97
N LEU A 168 -9.91 9.10 -8.96
CA LEU A 168 -9.17 7.84 -8.98
C LEU A 168 -9.62 6.91 -10.12
N ALA A 169 -10.94 6.74 -10.31
CA ALA A 169 -11.50 5.91 -11.36
C ALA A 169 -11.16 6.41 -12.78
N GLU A 170 -11.09 7.72 -12.96
CA GLU A 170 -10.77 8.38 -14.24
C GLU A 170 -9.26 8.56 -14.47
N GLY A 171 -8.43 8.27 -13.46
CA GLY A 171 -7.00 8.43 -13.54
C GLY A 171 -6.52 9.88 -13.40
N SER A 172 -7.38 10.81 -12.97
CA SER A 172 -7.03 12.21 -12.69
C SER A 172 -6.48 12.40 -11.26
N THR A 173 -6.28 13.64 -10.84
CA THR A 173 -5.73 14.01 -9.52
C THR A 173 -6.77 14.75 -8.69
N ALA A 174 -6.80 14.49 -7.38
CA ALA A 174 -7.60 15.25 -6.42
C ALA A 174 -6.73 15.61 -5.20
N PRO A 175 -7.02 16.72 -4.47
CA PRO A 175 -6.22 17.16 -3.33
C PRO A 175 -6.11 16.11 -2.20
N ASN A 176 -7.19 15.36 -1.98
CA ASN A 176 -7.37 14.34 -0.95
C ASN A 176 -7.17 12.90 -1.49
N LEU A 177 -6.50 12.75 -2.63
CA LEU A 177 -6.20 11.46 -3.26
C LEU A 177 -4.69 11.23 -3.33
N VAL A 178 -4.22 10.19 -2.66
CA VAL A 178 -2.87 9.66 -2.80
C VAL A 178 -2.94 8.34 -3.56
N ARG A 179 -2.11 8.18 -4.60
CA ARG A 179 -2.03 6.93 -5.38
C ARG A 179 -0.58 6.57 -5.68
N GLY A 180 -0.30 5.28 -5.79
CA GLY A 180 1.03 4.81 -6.15
C GLY A 180 1.06 3.31 -6.38
N VAL A 181 2.24 2.84 -6.75
CA VAL A 181 2.54 1.41 -6.90
C VAL A 181 3.60 1.07 -5.87
N ARG A 182 3.36 -0.01 -5.12
CA ARG A 182 4.29 -0.54 -4.14
C ARG A 182 5.69 -0.66 -4.74
N ARG A 183 6.65 0.02 -4.12
CA ARG A 183 8.08 -0.14 -4.45
C ARG A 183 8.68 -1.32 -3.69
N THR A 184 9.88 -1.74 -4.08
CA THR A 184 10.63 -2.78 -3.37
C THR A 184 10.80 -2.40 -1.90
N GLU A 185 10.76 -3.39 -1.00
CA GLU A 185 10.94 -3.16 0.43
C GLU A 185 12.26 -2.44 0.71
N SER A 186 12.19 -1.42 1.56
CA SER A 186 13.33 -0.63 1.98
C SER A 186 13.17 -0.27 3.45
N ARG A 187 14.30 -0.17 4.15
CA ARG A 187 14.30 0.19 5.56
C ARG A 187 13.97 1.68 5.71
N SER A 188 13.12 2.00 6.67
CA SER A 188 12.72 3.36 7.03
C SER A 188 13.76 4.00 7.96
N ALA A 189 14.19 5.21 7.64
CA ALA A 189 14.94 6.08 8.54
C ALA A 189 14.04 7.25 8.97
N PHE A 190 13.98 7.56 10.26
CA PHE A 190 13.33 8.77 10.74
C PHE A 190 14.34 9.92 10.75
N VAL A 191 13.92 11.06 10.22
CA VAL A 191 14.73 12.24 9.99
C VAL A 191 14.21 13.38 10.85
N PHE A 192 15.10 14.00 11.61
CA PHE A 192 14.78 15.07 12.55
C PHE A 192 15.49 16.36 12.13
N PRO A 193 14.80 17.34 11.53
CA PRO A 193 15.44 18.56 11.10
C PRO A 193 15.88 19.47 12.25
N GLY A 194 16.74 20.43 11.93
CA GLY A 194 17.11 21.51 12.82
C GLY A 194 16.03 22.59 12.91
N GLN A 195 16.45 23.84 13.12
CA GLN A 195 15.56 25.00 13.07
C GLN A 195 15.17 25.35 11.63
N GLY A 196 13.92 25.77 11.39
CA GLY A 196 13.44 26.27 10.09
C GLY A 196 12.09 25.69 9.63
N SER A 197 11.64 24.60 10.23
CA SER A 197 10.35 23.97 9.91
C SER A 197 9.15 24.62 10.62
N GLN A 198 9.37 25.52 11.57
CA GLN A 198 8.32 26.13 12.39
C GLN A 198 7.38 27.06 11.59
N TRP A 199 6.14 27.17 12.07
CA TRP A 199 5.11 28.11 11.63
C TRP A 199 4.07 28.31 12.74
N GLU A 200 3.29 29.38 12.66
CA GLU A 200 2.23 29.72 13.62
C GLU A 200 1.11 28.66 13.57
N GLY A 201 0.76 28.07 14.71
CA GLY A 201 -0.25 27.00 14.77
C GLY A 201 0.27 25.61 14.41
N MET A 202 1.59 25.43 14.26
CA MET A 202 2.17 24.13 13.93
C MET A 202 1.74 23.03 14.90
N ALA A 203 1.18 21.94 14.35
CA ALA A 203 0.69 20.77 15.08
C ALA A 203 -0.36 21.07 16.18
N ALA A 204 -0.91 22.30 16.26
CA ALA A 204 -1.85 22.69 17.30
C ALA A 204 -3.14 21.86 17.24
N GLU A 205 -3.65 21.58 16.03
CA GLU A 205 -4.84 20.74 15.83
C GLU A 205 -4.64 19.29 16.32
N LEU A 206 -3.41 18.79 16.33
CA LEU A 206 -3.12 17.43 16.79
C LEU A 206 -3.25 17.28 18.30
N LEU A 207 -3.18 18.38 19.06
CA LEU A 207 -3.50 18.37 20.50
C LEU A 207 -4.92 17.89 20.77
N ASP A 208 -5.84 18.20 19.86
CA ASP A 208 -7.27 17.95 20.04
C ASP A 208 -7.73 16.70 19.26
N THR A 209 -6.99 16.30 18.22
CA THR A 209 -7.40 15.24 17.28
C THR A 209 -6.58 13.96 17.38
N SER A 210 -5.40 13.98 18.01
CA SER A 210 -4.54 12.81 18.19
C SER A 210 -4.17 12.62 19.66
N THR A 211 -4.80 11.64 20.29
CA THR A 211 -4.53 11.30 21.70
C THR A 211 -3.08 10.91 21.94
N VAL A 212 -2.46 10.23 20.97
CA VAL A 212 -1.04 9.84 21.01
C VAL A 212 -0.13 11.07 20.95
N PHE A 213 -0.41 12.00 20.04
CA PHE A 213 0.37 13.23 19.94
C PHE A 213 0.24 14.07 21.21
N ALA A 214 -0.98 14.30 21.67
CA ALA A 214 -1.27 15.09 22.86
C ALA A 214 -0.60 14.51 24.11
N ALA A 215 -0.67 13.19 24.32
CA ALA A 215 -0.01 12.52 25.44
C ALA A 215 1.51 12.68 25.39
N ARG A 216 2.13 12.42 24.23
CA ARG A 216 3.58 12.54 24.10
C ARG A 216 4.06 13.99 24.23
N LEU A 217 3.31 14.95 23.71
CA LEU A 217 3.64 16.36 23.85
C LEU A 217 3.54 16.81 25.31
N ALA A 218 2.56 16.31 26.06
CA ALA A 218 2.43 16.60 27.49
C ALA A 218 3.62 16.08 28.30
N GLU A 219 4.14 14.89 27.98
CA GLU A 219 5.38 14.37 28.58
C GLU A 219 6.58 15.27 28.27
N CYS A 220 6.70 15.74 27.02
CA CYS A 220 7.75 16.69 26.62
C CYS A 220 7.59 18.04 27.32
N ALA A 221 6.36 18.54 27.50
CA ALA A 221 6.07 19.78 28.21
C ALA A 221 6.51 19.69 29.68
N ALA A 222 6.14 18.61 30.36
CA ALA A 222 6.54 18.36 31.75
C ALA A 222 8.07 18.23 31.90
N ALA A 223 8.76 17.66 30.90
CA ALA A 223 10.21 17.58 30.89
C ALA A 223 10.90 18.94 30.67
N LEU A 224 10.25 19.87 29.96
CA LEU A 224 10.77 21.23 29.70
C LEU A 224 10.53 22.21 30.83
N GLU A 225 9.44 22.04 31.59
CA GLU A 225 9.02 22.93 32.68
C GLU A 225 10.16 23.39 33.63
N PRO A 226 11.12 22.53 34.04
CA PRO A 226 12.22 22.96 34.91
C PRO A 226 13.21 23.95 34.27
N PHE A 227 13.21 24.10 32.95
CA PHE A 227 14.22 24.85 32.18
C PHE A 227 13.65 26.06 31.43
N THR A 228 12.33 26.17 31.34
CA THR A 228 11.62 27.20 30.56
C THR A 228 10.67 28.02 31.43
N ASP A 229 10.43 29.27 31.05
CA ASP A 229 9.50 30.21 31.71
C ASP A 229 8.20 30.45 30.91
N TRP A 230 7.95 29.62 29.90
CA TRP A 230 6.83 29.68 28.98
C TRP A 230 6.10 28.34 28.91
N ASP A 231 4.81 28.38 28.54
CA ASP A 231 3.98 27.19 28.38
C ASP A 231 4.04 26.67 26.93
N LEU A 232 4.42 25.40 26.77
CA LEU A 232 4.57 24.78 25.46
C LEU A 232 3.27 24.69 24.68
N VAL A 233 2.17 24.31 25.34
CA VAL A 233 0.89 24.10 24.69
C VAL A 233 0.31 25.43 24.24
N GLU A 234 0.35 26.45 25.09
CA GLU A 234 -0.06 27.81 24.78
C GLU A 234 0.77 28.36 23.62
N THR A 235 2.10 28.21 23.65
CA THR A 235 3.00 28.68 22.58
C THR A 235 2.68 28.07 21.23
N LEU A 236 2.36 26.76 21.17
CA LEU A 236 1.96 26.12 19.91
C LEU A 236 0.59 26.61 19.41
N ARG A 237 -0.35 26.88 20.32
CA ARG A 237 -1.70 27.37 19.97
C ARG A 237 -1.69 28.83 19.53
N THR A 238 -0.88 29.68 20.15
CA THR A 238 -0.80 31.12 19.84
C THR A 238 0.23 31.43 18.76
N GLY A 239 1.20 30.53 18.53
CA GLY A 239 2.33 30.75 17.63
C GLY A 239 3.36 31.76 18.13
N ALA A 240 3.24 32.24 19.37
CA ALA A 240 4.11 33.26 19.95
C ALA A 240 4.58 32.85 21.35
N PRO A 241 5.85 33.10 21.72
CA PRO A 241 6.89 33.78 20.94
C PRO A 241 7.83 32.80 20.19
N LEU A 242 7.39 32.21 19.08
CA LEU A 242 8.17 31.24 18.29
C LEU A 242 9.36 31.85 17.51
N GLU A 243 9.54 33.16 17.54
CA GLU A 243 10.69 33.86 16.96
C GLU A 243 11.96 33.74 17.80
N ARG A 244 11.83 33.46 19.10
CA ARG A 244 12.95 33.34 20.05
C ARG A 244 13.61 31.96 19.94
N VAL A 245 14.94 31.92 19.84
CA VAL A 245 15.68 30.65 19.65
C VAL A 245 15.49 29.68 20.83
N GLU A 246 15.48 30.22 22.04
CA GLU A 246 15.26 29.53 23.31
C GLU A 246 13.81 29.04 23.52
N VAL A 247 12.90 29.38 22.59
CA VAL A 247 11.50 28.92 22.57
C VAL A 247 11.30 27.96 21.40
N VAL A 248 11.71 28.36 20.19
CA VAL A 248 11.48 27.59 18.97
C VAL A 248 12.22 26.26 18.94
N GLN A 249 13.45 26.20 19.49
CA GLN A 249 14.24 24.97 19.51
C GLN A 249 13.59 23.89 20.40
N PRO A 250 13.26 24.18 21.69
CA PRO A 250 12.52 23.24 22.51
C PRO A 250 11.13 22.88 21.98
N ALA A 251 10.39 23.85 21.42
CA ALA A 251 9.08 23.59 20.83
C ALA A 251 9.16 22.63 19.63
N LEU A 252 10.14 22.84 18.73
CA LEU A 252 10.40 21.92 17.63
C LEU A 252 10.79 20.54 18.15
N TRP A 253 11.69 20.43 19.13
CA TRP A 253 12.06 19.14 19.72
C TRP A 253 10.84 18.37 20.22
N ALA A 254 9.95 19.02 20.98
CA ALA A 254 8.75 18.39 21.52
C ALA A 254 7.79 17.94 20.41
N VAL A 255 7.59 18.76 19.37
CA VAL A 255 6.76 18.42 18.20
C VAL A 255 7.36 17.23 17.44
N MET A 256 8.66 17.23 17.16
CA MET A 256 9.31 16.17 16.40
C MET A 256 9.26 14.82 17.13
N VAL A 257 9.51 14.80 18.45
CA VAL A 257 9.38 13.60 19.30
C VAL A 257 7.93 13.08 19.30
N SER A 258 6.96 14.00 19.36
CA SER A 258 5.53 13.64 19.37
C SER A 258 5.05 13.11 18.03
N LEU A 259 5.49 13.70 16.90
CA LEU A 259 5.20 13.20 15.56
C LEU A 259 5.80 11.82 15.30
N ALA A 260 7.01 11.54 15.81
CA ALA A 260 7.59 10.21 15.71
C ALA A 260 6.72 9.15 16.41
N GLU A 261 6.09 9.49 17.54
CA GLU A 261 5.16 8.58 18.22
C GLU A 261 3.86 8.38 17.44
N VAL A 262 3.34 9.42 16.77
CA VAL A 262 2.19 9.28 15.86
C VAL A 262 2.48 8.27 14.77
N TRP A 263 3.62 8.37 14.08
CA TRP A 263 4.02 7.37 13.08
C TRP A 263 4.11 5.94 13.67
N ARG A 264 4.73 5.78 14.84
CA ARG A 264 4.88 4.47 15.52
C ARG A 264 3.53 3.86 15.90
N SER A 265 2.56 4.68 16.32
CA SER A 265 1.20 4.23 16.66
C SER A 265 0.41 3.71 15.45
N HIS A 266 0.81 4.13 14.24
CA HIS A 266 0.32 3.58 12.97
C HIS A 266 1.22 2.48 12.41
N GLY A 267 2.10 1.89 13.23
CA GLY A 267 2.96 0.77 12.84
C GLY A 267 4.18 1.15 12.00
N VAL A 268 4.33 2.43 11.61
CA VAL A 268 5.50 2.92 10.89
C VAL A 268 6.62 3.13 11.90
N ARG A 269 7.60 2.23 11.92
CA ARG A 269 8.71 2.25 12.88
C ARG A 269 10.04 2.55 12.17
N PRO A 270 10.95 3.32 12.78
CA PRO A 270 12.28 3.54 12.23
C PRO A 270 13.16 2.29 12.38
N ALA A 271 13.90 1.96 11.32
CA ALA A 271 15.05 1.06 11.39
C ALA A 271 16.36 1.83 11.67
N ALA A 272 16.36 3.16 11.53
CA ALA A 272 17.43 4.06 11.94
C ALA A 272 16.85 5.46 12.21
N VAL A 273 17.61 6.28 12.94
CA VAL A 273 17.33 7.71 13.09
C VAL A 273 18.53 8.55 12.67
N ILE A 274 18.26 9.75 12.14
CA ILE A 274 19.25 10.76 11.81
C ILE A 274 18.69 12.14 12.19
N GLY A 275 19.50 12.98 12.80
CA GLY A 275 19.12 14.35 13.14
C GLY A 275 20.05 15.38 12.51
N HIS A 276 19.55 16.58 12.28
CA HIS A 276 20.32 17.72 11.76
C HIS A 276 20.48 18.77 12.87
N SER A 277 21.72 19.04 13.29
CA SER A 277 22.01 19.96 14.39
C SER A 277 21.19 19.62 15.64
N GLN A 278 20.34 20.54 16.15
CA GLN A 278 19.45 20.29 17.29
C GLN A 278 18.46 19.12 17.08
N GLY A 279 18.16 18.76 15.83
CA GLY A 279 17.32 17.61 15.51
C GLY A 279 17.91 16.29 16.02
N GLU A 280 19.23 16.21 16.22
CA GLU A 280 19.85 15.04 16.85
C GLU A 280 19.37 14.80 18.29
N ILE A 281 18.95 15.84 19.01
CA ILE A 281 18.43 15.70 20.37
C ILE A 281 17.09 14.93 20.32
N ALA A 282 16.23 15.25 19.35
CA ALA A 282 14.97 14.53 19.14
C ALA A 282 15.23 13.10 18.64
N ALA A 283 16.18 12.92 17.72
CA ALA A 283 16.59 11.60 17.24
C ALA A 283 17.11 10.70 18.39
N ALA A 284 17.91 11.25 19.30
CA ALA A 284 18.44 10.53 20.46
C ALA A 284 17.34 10.11 21.44
N CYS A 285 16.34 10.97 21.70
CA CYS A 285 15.16 10.60 22.49
C CYS A 285 14.35 9.48 21.82
N VAL A 286 14.07 9.60 20.51
CA VAL A 286 13.28 8.61 19.77
C VAL A 286 14.00 7.27 19.64
N ALA A 287 15.33 7.29 19.56
CA ALA A 287 16.15 6.08 19.58
C ALA A 287 16.26 5.42 20.96
N GLY A 288 15.75 6.05 22.03
CA GLY A 288 15.88 5.57 23.40
C GLY A 288 17.25 5.81 24.03
N ALA A 289 18.12 6.56 23.36
CA ALA A 289 19.46 6.91 23.86
C ALA A 289 19.43 7.96 24.97
N LEU A 290 18.44 8.86 24.94
CA LEU A 290 18.22 9.87 25.97
C LEU A 290 16.82 9.75 26.57
N SER A 291 16.71 10.07 27.85
CA SER A 291 15.42 10.32 28.48
C SER A 291 14.82 11.63 27.97
N LEU A 292 13.49 11.80 28.09
CA LEU A 292 12.86 13.09 27.77
C LEU A 292 13.38 14.23 28.65
N ALA A 293 13.70 13.95 29.93
CA ALA A 293 14.27 14.93 30.84
C ALA A 293 15.66 15.40 30.39
N ASP A 294 16.53 14.48 29.96
CA ASP A 294 17.85 14.83 29.42
C ASP A 294 17.74 15.57 28.09
N GLY A 295 16.88 15.10 27.19
CA GLY A 295 16.60 15.77 25.91
C GLY A 295 16.10 17.20 26.11
N ALA A 296 15.14 17.39 27.02
CA ALA A 296 14.60 18.70 27.39
C ALA A 296 15.67 19.61 27.99
N ARG A 297 16.51 19.08 28.89
CA ARG A 297 17.64 19.81 29.47
C ARG A 297 18.61 20.28 28.39
N ILE A 298 19.00 19.39 27.47
CA ILE A 298 19.95 19.72 26.40
C ILE A 298 19.36 20.80 25.49
N VAL A 299 18.14 20.60 24.98
CA VAL A 299 17.56 21.56 24.02
C VAL A 299 17.29 22.93 24.66
N ALA A 300 16.79 22.97 25.90
CA ALA A 300 16.49 24.22 26.58
C ALA A 300 17.76 24.99 26.97
N LEU A 301 18.74 24.33 27.61
CA LEU A 301 19.96 25.01 28.06
C LEU A 301 20.86 25.41 26.89
N ARG A 302 20.94 24.57 25.84
CA ARG A 302 21.67 24.89 24.61
C ARG A 302 21.09 26.13 23.92
N SER A 303 19.78 26.14 23.71
CA SER A 303 19.12 27.24 22.99
C SER A 303 19.14 28.54 23.80
N ARG A 304 19.01 28.48 25.12
CA ARG A 304 19.21 29.63 26.01
C ARG A 304 20.62 30.20 25.94
N ALA A 305 21.65 29.35 25.92
CA ALA A 305 23.03 29.82 25.76
C ALA A 305 23.24 30.53 24.40
N ILE A 306 22.61 30.03 23.33
CA ILE A 306 22.63 30.72 22.02
C ILE A 306 21.98 32.10 22.12
N ALA A 307 20.80 32.18 22.73
CA ALA A 307 20.04 33.42 22.86
C ALA A 307 20.83 34.51 23.61
N GLU A 308 21.46 34.16 24.73
CA GLU A 308 22.14 35.12 25.60
C GLU A 308 23.53 35.53 25.08
N ASP A 309 24.26 34.59 24.47
CA ASP A 309 25.69 34.77 24.20
C ASP A 309 26.05 34.82 22.71
N LEU A 310 25.15 34.45 21.77
CA LEU A 310 25.41 34.49 20.33
C LEU A 310 24.44 35.38 19.54
N SER A 311 23.14 35.33 19.84
CA SER A 311 22.12 36.12 19.14
C SER A 311 22.37 37.63 19.28
N GLY A 312 22.06 38.38 18.22
CA GLY A 312 22.27 39.83 18.16
C GLY A 312 23.73 40.31 18.11
N ARG A 313 24.72 39.41 18.01
CA ARG A 313 26.16 39.78 17.98
C ARG A 313 26.76 39.96 16.58
N GLY A 314 25.91 40.14 15.57
CA GLY A 314 26.32 40.38 14.18
C GLY A 314 26.74 39.12 13.40
N GLY A 315 26.50 37.92 13.96
CA GLY A 315 26.65 36.65 13.25
C GLY A 315 25.39 36.26 12.47
N GLY A 316 25.52 35.33 11.55
CA GLY A 316 24.38 34.77 10.82
C GLY A 316 24.71 33.50 10.07
N MET A 317 23.76 33.04 9.25
CA MET A 317 23.91 31.86 8.40
C MET A 317 23.38 32.09 6.99
N MET A 318 23.93 31.36 6.01
CA MET A 318 23.60 31.48 4.60
C MET A 318 23.65 30.13 3.90
N SER A 319 22.58 29.78 3.18
CA SER A 319 22.58 28.64 2.25
C SER A 319 23.25 29.04 0.94
N VAL A 320 24.05 28.13 0.40
CA VAL A 320 24.80 28.26 -0.85
C VAL A 320 24.57 26.99 -1.69
N ALA A 321 24.13 27.16 -2.93
CA ALA A 321 23.86 26.06 -3.86
C ALA A 321 25.12 25.68 -4.65
N LEU A 322 26.15 25.20 -3.94
CA LEU A 322 27.44 24.76 -4.48
C LEU A 322 27.90 23.51 -3.71
N ALA A 323 28.80 22.72 -4.32
CA ALA A 323 29.41 21.58 -3.65
C ALA A 323 30.38 22.03 -2.54
N GLU A 324 30.57 21.17 -1.53
CA GLU A 324 31.42 21.47 -0.37
C GLU A 324 32.83 21.93 -0.75
N GLU A 325 33.49 21.25 -1.69
CA GLU A 325 34.85 21.56 -2.14
C GLU A 325 34.94 23.01 -2.67
N GLN A 326 34.00 23.40 -3.54
CA GLN A 326 33.93 24.75 -4.10
C GLN A 326 33.67 25.81 -3.02
N VAL A 327 32.82 25.49 -2.04
CA VAL A 327 32.54 26.39 -0.93
C VAL A 327 33.78 26.55 -0.04
N ARG A 328 34.53 25.49 0.22
CA ARG A 328 35.77 25.55 1.01
C ARG A 328 36.84 26.39 0.34
N GLU A 329 37.00 26.28 -0.97
CA GLU A 329 37.90 27.16 -1.75
C GLU A 329 37.46 28.63 -1.66
N LEU A 330 36.17 28.89 -1.82
CA LEU A 330 35.60 30.23 -1.78
C LEU A 330 35.83 30.94 -0.43
N ILE A 331 35.70 30.22 0.68
CA ILE A 331 35.81 30.81 2.02
C ILE A 331 37.24 30.77 2.59
N ALA A 332 38.21 30.18 1.89
CA ALA A 332 39.58 29.98 2.41
C ALA A 332 40.25 31.29 2.88
N GLY A 333 39.95 32.41 2.22
CA GLY A 333 40.48 33.74 2.57
C GLY A 333 39.87 34.39 3.81
N TYR A 334 38.75 33.88 4.33
CA TYR A 334 38.00 34.49 5.44
C TYR A 334 38.43 33.98 6.83
N GLY A 335 39.25 32.92 6.89
CA GLY A 335 39.72 32.36 8.16
C GLY A 335 38.57 31.93 9.07
N SER A 336 38.63 32.30 10.36
CA SER A 336 37.57 31.96 11.34
C SER A 336 36.30 32.80 11.22
N ARG A 337 36.26 33.81 10.34
CA ARG A 337 35.10 34.69 10.15
C ARG A 337 33.93 34.00 9.46
N VAL A 338 34.21 32.97 8.65
CA VAL A 338 33.21 32.17 7.93
C VAL A 338 33.59 30.70 8.02
N SER A 339 32.64 29.85 8.36
CA SER A 339 32.79 28.40 8.46
C SER A 339 31.72 27.68 7.64
N VAL A 340 32.03 26.48 7.16
CA VAL A 340 31.01 25.55 6.68
C VAL A 340 30.23 25.05 7.89
N ALA A 341 28.96 25.44 7.99
CA ALA A 341 28.08 25.07 9.08
C ALA A 341 27.40 23.73 8.85
N ALA A 342 26.98 23.43 7.62
CA ALA A 342 26.35 22.18 7.28
C ALA A 342 26.60 21.81 5.81
N VAL A 343 26.80 20.52 5.55
CA VAL A 343 26.78 19.93 4.21
C VAL A 343 25.47 19.15 4.11
N ASN A 344 24.44 19.76 3.53
CA ASN A 344 23.09 19.21 3.51
C ASN A 344 22.90 18.23 2.35
N GLY A 345 23.41 18.55 1.17
CA GLY A 345 23.29 17.73 -0.03
C GLY A 345 24.48 17.91 -0.96
N ALA A 346 24.49 17.20 -2.08
CA ALA A 346 25.63 17.16 -3.01
C ALA A 346 26.06 18.55 -3.52
N ALA A 347 25.11 19.49 -3.68
CA ALA A 347 25.33 20.88 -4.03
C ALA A 347 24.53 21.83 -3.12
N SER A 348 24.35 21.46 -1.85
CA SER A 348 23.60 22.25 -0.86
C SER A 348 24.40 22.37 0.44
N VAL A 349 25.01 23.53 0.65
CA VAL A 349 25.88 23.83 1.80
C VAL A 349 25.37 25.04 2.55
N VAL A 350 25.52 25.06 3.88
CA VAL A 350 25.24 26.23 4.72
C VAL A 350 26.55 26.76 5.29
N LEU A 351 26.74 28.07 5.19
CA LEU A 351 27.80 28.83 5.83
C LEU A 351 27.28 29.51 7.09
N SER A 352 28.14 29.64 8.10
CA SER A 352 27.91 30.50 9.27
C SER A 352 29.12 31.40 9.49
N GLY A 353 28.90 32.56 10.11
CA GLY A 353 29.98 33.51 10.32
C GLY A 353 29.52 34.94 10.58
N ASP A 354 30.45 35.87 10.44
CA ASP A 354 30.21 37.31 10.53
C ASP A 354 29.27 37.77 9.40
N GLY A 355 28.31 38.63 9.73
CA GLY A 355 27.27 39.07 8.79
C GLY A 355 27.84 39.80 7.57
N ASP A 356 28.86 40.64 7.74
CA ASP A 356 29.51 41.36 6.65
C ASP A 356 30.31 40.43 5.73
N ALA A 357 31.11 39.51 6.31
CA ALA A 357 31.87 38.51 5.56
C ALA A 357 30.95 37.60 4.74
N LEU A 358 29.85 37.15 5.33
CA LEU A 358 28.87 36.34 4.62
C LEU A 358 28.19 37.13 3.49
N ASP A 359 28.13 38.46 3.54
CA ASP A 359 27.54 39.30 2.49
C ASP A 359 28.53 39.43 1.31
N GLU A 360 29.82 39.60 1.60
CA GLU A 360 30.89 39.56 0.60
C GLU A 360 30.92 38.22 -0.16
N VAL A 361 30.83 37.10 0.58
CA VAL A 361 30.73 35.75 -0.01
C VAL A 361 29.49 35.66 -0.90
N ARG A 362 28.34 36.18 -0.46
CA ARG A 362 27.09 36.14 -1.24
C ARG A 362 27.24 36.85 -2.58
N GLU A 363 27.83 38.04 -2.59
CA GLU A 363 28.04 38.79 -3.83
C GLU A 363 29.02 38.08 -4.76
N THR A 364 30.05 37.45 -4.21
CA THR A 364 31.01 36.63 -5.00
C THR A 364 30.33 35.43 -5.67
N VAL A 365 29.46 34.71 -4.93
CA VAL A 365 28.67 33.60 -5.48
C VAL A 365 27.74 34.09 -6.58
N ARG A 366 27.03 35.19 -6.34
CA ARG A 366 26.08 35.78 -7.32
C ARG A 366 26.78 36.26 -8.58
N ALA A 367 27.94 36.90 -8.46
CA ALA A 367 28.75 37.34 -9.59
C ALA A 367 29.21 36.16 -10.47
N SER A 368 29.37 34.98 -9.87
CA SER A 368 29.73 33.73 -10.56
C SER A 368 28.50 32.96 -11.07
N GLY A 369 27.29 33.52 -10.97
CA GLY A 369 26.03 32.88 -11.40
C GLY A 369 25.45 31.85 -10.42
N GLY A 370 26.06 31.67 -9.25
CA GLY A 370 25.57 30.76 -8.21
C GLY A 370 24.42 31.35 -7.39
N ARG A 371 23.73 30.49 -6.62
CA ARG A 371 22.65 30.91 -5.71
C ARG A 371 23.14 30.91 -4.26
N ALA A 372 22.89 32.01 -3.56
CA ALA A 372 23.14 32.14 -2.13
C ALA A 372 22.01 32.94 -1.46
N LYS A 373 21.52 32.43 -0.32
CA LYS A 373 20.35 32.97 0.41
C LYS A 373 20.62 33.03 1.91
N ARG A 374 20.42 34.20 2.52
CA ARG A 374 20.44 34.36 3.98
C ARG A 374 19.35 33.55 4.65
N LEU A 375 19.69 32.90 5.75
CA LEU A 375 18.73 32.21 6.60
C LEU A 375 18.21 33.17 7.68
N PRO A 376 16.93 33.06 8.10
CA PRO A 376 16.34 33.92 9.12
C PRO A 376 16.81 33.51 10.53
N VAL A 377 18.10 33.69 10.79
CA VAL A 377 18.78 33.47 12.08
C VAL A 377 19.77 34.60 12.31
N ASP A 378 19.86 35.07 13.56
CA ASP A 378 20.68 36.23 13.96
C ASP A 378 21.94 35.83 14.74
N TYR A 379 22.34 34.56 14.64
CA TYR A 379 23.51 33.97 15.28
C TYR A 379 24.27 33.06 14.30
N ALA A 380 25.56 32.86 14.57
CA ALA A 380 26.40 31.92 13.84
C ALA A 380 26.61 30.65 14.70
N SER A 381 26.12 29.50 14.22
CA SER A 381 26.34 28.17 14.82
C SER A 381 27.23 27.30 13.94
N HIS A 382 27.72 26.17 14.45
CA HIS A 382 28.56 25.23 13.69
C HIS A 382 29.86 25.86 13.15
N GLY A 383 30.45 26.78 13.93
CA GLY A 383 31.62 27.56 13.56
C GLY A 383 32.33 28.13 14.81
N ALA A 384 33.43 28.84 14.60
CA ALA A 384 34.29 29.35 15.67
C ALA A 384 33.55 30.20 16.72
N HIS A 385 32.51 30.92 16.33
CA HIS A 385 31.67 31.73 17.22
C HIS A 385 31.10 30.95 18.41
N VAL A 386 30.87 29.64 18.26
CA VAL A 386 30.33 28.77 19.32
C VAL A 386 31.33 28.51 20.45
N GLU A 387 32.63 28.74 20.23
CA GLU A 387 33.67 28.44 21.24
C GLU A 387 33.48 29.20 22.55
N VAL A 388 32.86 30.38 22.49
CA VAL A 388 32.50 31.18 23.68
C VAL A 388 31.54 30.44 24.62
N LEU A 389 30.75 29.50 24.10
CA LEU A 389 29.77 28.72 24.86
C LEU A 389 30.35 27.45 25.50
N ARG A 390 31.61 27.11 25.22
CA ARG A 390 32.18 25.79 25.57
C ARG A 390 32.05 25.46 27.04
N GLU A 391 32.65 26.29 27.91
CA GLU A 391 32.67 26.03 29.35
C GLU A 391 31.27 26.05 29.96
N ARG A 392 30.41 26.94 29.45
CA ARG A 392 29.01 27.03 29.85
C ARG A 392 28.26 25.75 29.52
N LEU A 393 28.32 25.26 28.28
CA LEU A 393 27.60 24.04 27.86
C LEU A 393 28.13 22.80 28.58
N LEU A 394 29.45 22.68 28.80
CA LEU A 394 30.02 21.57 29.57
C LEU A 394 29.50 21.56 31.02
N THR A 395 29.33 22.73 31.62
CA THR A 395 28.80 22.88 32.97
C THR A 395 27.29 22.62 33.01
N ASP A 396 26.53 23.31 32.15
CA ASP A 396 25.06 23.26 32.09
C ASP A 396 24.54 21.86 31.77
N LEU A 397 25.29 21.09 30.96
CA LEU A 397 24.96 19.73 30.55
C LEU A 397 25.72 18.65 31.34
N ALA A 398 26.39 19.02 32.44
CA ALA A 398 27.01 18.04 33.31
C ALA A 398 25.96 17.06 33.89
N GLY A 399 26.23 15.76 33.80
CA GLY A 399 25.35 14.71 34.32
C GLY A 399 24.26 14.22 33.36
N ILE A 400 24.33 14.55 32.06
CA ILE A 400 23.55 13.84 31.04
C ILE A 400 23.98 12.37 31.01
N GLU A 401 23.02 11.45 31.13
CA GLU A 401 23.26 10.01 31.15
C GLU A 401 22.71 9.34 29.89
N ALA A 402 23.51 9.32 28.84
CA ALA A 402 23.16 8.64 27.61
C ALA A 402 23.26 7.11 27.73
N ARG A 403 22.40 6.41 27.00
CA ARG A 403 22.25 4.95 27.05
C ARG A 403 22.45 4.34 25.65
N PRO A 404 22.74 3.03 25.56
CA PRO A 404 22.70 2.33 24.29
C PRO A 404 21.32 2.46 23.65
N ALA A 405 21.26 2.89 22.40
CA ALA A 405 20.03 3.09 21.66
C ALA A 405 19.33 1.77 21.31
N GLU A 406 18.00 1.79 21.32
CA GLU A 406 17.15 0.71 20.81
C GLU A 406 17.04 0.72 19.28
N VAL A 407 17.18 1.92 18.69
CA VAL A 407 17.16 2.14 17.23
C VAL A 407 18.51 2.71 16.81
N PRO A 408 19.16 2.18 15.75
CA PRO A 408 20.44 2.70 15.25
C PRO A 408 20.42 4.23 15.06
N PHE A 409 21.39 4.91 15.68
CA PHE A 409 21.53 6.37 15.63
C PHE A 409 22.69 6.75 14.71
N TYR A 410 22.39 7.49 13.64
CA TYR A 410 23.38 8.00 12.71
C TYR A 410 23.66 9.46 13.04
N SER A 411 24.88 9.72 13.52
CA SER A 411 25.34 11.05 13.91
C SER A 411 25.81 11.82 12.68
N THR A 412 25.30 13.04 12.55
CA THR A 412 25.79 14.03 11.58
C THR A 412 27.01 14.79 12.08
N VAL A 413 27.44 14.57 13.32
CA VAL A 413 28.74 15.07 13.81
C VAL A 413 29.86 14.18 13.27
N THR A 414 29.67 12.85 13.26
CA THR A 414 30.68 11.89 12.84
C THR A 414 30.50 11.34 11.43
N GLY A 415 29.33 11.55 10.81
CA GLY A 415 29.06 11.15 9.43
C GLY A 415 28.53 9.72 9.27
N GLY A 416 28.06 9.07 10.33
CA GLY A 416 27.69 7.64 10.30
C GLY A 416 27.13 7.10 11.62
N LEU A 417 27.02 5.77 11.71
CA LEU A 417 26.53 5.08 12.92
C LEU A 417 27.40 5.44 14.14
N PHE A 418 26.74 5.77 15.26
CA PHE A 418 27.42 6.25 16.47
C PHE A 418 26.99 5.46 17.71
N ASP A 419 27.93 5.17 18.61
CA ASP A 419 27.66 4.58 19.92
C ASP A 419 27.07 5.64 20.85
N THR A 420 25.77 5.54 21.11
CA THR A 420 25.03 6.56 21.83
C THR A 420 25.39 6.68 23.30
N THR A 421 26.18 5.77 23.87
CA THR A 421 26.75 5.97 25.22
C THR A 421 27.70 7.17 25.29
N GLY A 422 28.20 7.63 24.13
CA GLY A 422 29.03 8.83 24.01
C GLY A 422 28.28 10.17 23.90
N LEU A 423 26.94 10.21 24.01
CA LEU A 423 26.15 11.45 23.88
C LEU A 423 26.17 12.31 25.17
N ASP A 424 27.38 12.64 25.64
CA ASP A 424 27.63 13.45 26.83
C ASP A 424 27.65 14.97 26.55
N ALA A 425 27.94 15.78 27.58
CA ALA A 425 28.06 17.23 27.44
C ALA A 425 29.07 17.68 26.36
N THR A 426 30.17 16.92 26.20
CA THR A 426 31.20 17.20 25.19
C THR A 426 30.66 16.94 23.79
N TYR A 427 29.88 15.88 23.61
CA TYR A 427 29.20 15.60 22.35
C TYR A 427 28.25 16.74 21.98
N TRP A 428 27.40 17.19 22.91
CA TRP A 428 26.41 18.24 22.60
C TRP A 428 27.04 19.61 22.33
N TYR A 429 28.15 19.94 22.98
CA TYR A 429 29.00 21.08 22.57
C TYR A 429 29.56 20.88 21.16
N THR A 430 30.14 19.70 20.88
CA THR A 430 30.69 19.36 19.56
C THR A 430 29.62 19.43 18.47
N ASN A 431 28.40 18.96 18.73
CA ASN A 431 27.25 19.04 17.83
C ASN A 431 26.90 20.49 17.46
N LEU A 432 26.92 21.42 18.43
CA LEU A 432 26.70 22.84 18.14
C LEU A 432 27.91 23.51 17.47
N ARG A 433 29.13 23.05 17.75
CA ARG A 433 30.38 23.69 17.28
C ARG A 433 30.83 23.22 15.91
N GLN A 434 30.75 21.94 15.60
CA GLN A 434 31.27 21.36 14.36
C GLN A 434 30.23 21.42 13.22
N SER A 435 30.72 21.27 11.99
CA SER A 435 29.87 21.18 10.81
C SER A 435 28.91 20.00 10.89
N VAL A 436 27.67 20.19 10.44
CA VAL A 436 26.68 19.12 10.29
C VAL A 436 26.95 18.36 8.97
N LEU A 437 27.41 17.11 9.07
CA LEU A 437 27.72 16.21 7.95
C LEU A 437 26.46 15.44 7.50
N PHE A 438 25.40 16.15 7.12
CA PHE A 438 24.12 15.51 6.78
C PHE A 438 24.16 14.73 5.45
N GLU A 439 24.79 15.26 4.41
CA GLU A 439 24.98 14.54 3.13
C GLU A 439 25.83 13.27 3.31
N PRO A 440 27.02 13.31 3.96
CA PRO A 440 27.81 12.08 4.17
C PRO A 440 27.07 11.02 4.99
N THR A 441 26.30 11.46 6.00
CA THR A 441 25.50 10.55 6.83
C THR A 441 24.35 9.93 6.04
N THR A 442 23.68 10.73 5.20
CA THR A 442 22.61 10.26 4.30
C THR A 442 23.17 9.25 3.31
N ARG A 443 24.33 9.51 2.71
CA ARG A 443 25.03 8.58 1.82
C ARG A 443 25.35 7.25 2.51
N THR A 444 25.77 7.29 3.77
CA THR A 444 25.98 6.09 4.59
C THR A 444 24.68 5.31 4.80
N LEU A 445 23.58 5.97 5.16
CA LEU A 445 22.25 5.34 5.28
C LEU A 445 21.79 4.68 3.96
N LEU A 446 22.00 5.33 2.82
CA LEU A 446 21.69 4.75 1.51
C LEU A 446 22.52 3.48 1.26
N GLY A 447 23.83 3.53 1.55
CA GLY A 447 24.74 2.38 1.43
C GLY A 447 24.35 1.21 2.33
N ASP A 448 23.77 1.50 3.49
CA ASP A 448 23.24 0.48 4.40
C ASP A 448 21.87 -0.06 3.95
N GLY A 449 21.23 0.50 2.92
CA GLY A 449 19.95 0.00 2.39
C GLY A 449 18.71 0.65 3.03
N HIS A 450 18.83 1.89 3.51
CA HIS A 450 17.69 2.73 3.84
C HIS A 450 17.21 3.45 2.57
N GLY A 451 15.94 3.24 2.21
CA GLY A 451 15.34 3.81 0.99
C GLY A 451 14.07 4.63 1.26
N VAL A 452 13.58 4.62 2.49
CA VAL A 452 12.41 5.41 2.94
C VAL A 452 12.87 6.35 4.04
N PHE A 453 12.61 7.64 3.89
CA PHE A 453 12.98 8.67 4.85
C PHE A 453 11.72 9.39 5.32
N VAL A 454 11.41 9.29 6.61
CA VAL A 454 10.26 9.94 7.23
C VAL A 454 10.75 11.14 8.02
N GLU A 455 10.49 12.35 7.54
CA GLU A 455 10.81 13.57 8.25
C GLU A 455 9.74 13.87 9.31
N CYS A 456 10.12 13.69 10.58
CA CYS A 456 9.29 13.92 11.75
C CYS A 456 9.27 15.40 12.11
N SER A 457 8.60 16.23 11.31
CA SER A 457 8.65 17.70 11.44
C SER A 457 7.33 18.40 11.12
N PRO A 458 7.14 19.65 11.61
CA PRO A 458 5.97 20.46 11.27
C PRO A 458 5.96 20.93 9.80
N HIS A 459 7.09 20.82 9.09
CA HIS A 459 7.20 21.06 7.66
C HIS A 459 8.51 20.43 7.13
N PRO A 460 8.48 19.68 6.01
CA PRO A 460 9.68 19.06 5.46
C PRO A 460 10.68 20.10 4.98
N VAL A 461 11.93 20.02 5.46
CA VAL A 461 13.03 20.91 5.05
C VAL A 461 14.29 20.15 4.61
N LEU A 462 14.38 18.84 4.90
CA LEU A 462 15.55 18.01 4.56
C LEU A 462 15.27 17.00 3.44
N LEU A 463 14.01 16.69 3.14
CA LEU A 463 13.66 15.72 2.08
C LEU A 463 14.33 16.04 0.74
N HIS A 464 14.38 17.31 0.33
CA HIS A 464 15.05 17.71 -0.92
C HIS A 464 16.55 17.39 -0.91
N SER A 465 17.23 17.60 0.22
CA SER A 465 18.66 17.30 0.35
C SER A 465 18.93 15.79 0.38
N ILE A 466 17.99 15.00 0.89
CA ILE A 466 18.04 13.53 0.82
C ILE A 466 17.88 13.07 -0.63
N GLU A 467 16.89 13.60 -1.35
CA GLU A 467 16.67 13.32 -2.78
C GLU A 467 17.90 13.68 -3.60
N GLU A 468 18.49 14.86 -3.38
CA GLU A 468 19.72 15.30 -4.05
C GLU A 468 20.89 14.33 -3.81
N THR A 469 21.05 13.85 -2.57
CA THR A 469 22.10 12.88 -2.21
C THR A 469 21.85 11.50 -2.85
N ALA A 470 20.59 11.09 -2.91
CA ALA A 470 20.16 9.83 -3.51
C ALA A 470 20.37 9.84 -5.04
N ASP A 471 19.98 10.92 -5.70
CA ASP A 471 20.20 11.13 -7.15
C ASP A 471 21.70 11.09 -7.49
N ALA A 472 22.53 11.78 -6.69
CA ALA A 472 23.98 11.75 -6.84
C ALA A 472 24.58 10.34 -6.59
N SER A 473 23.86 9.46 -5.91
CA SER A 473 24.24 8.07 -5.65
C SER A 473 23.60 7.07 -6.63
N GLY A 474 22.78 7.54 -7.57
CA GLY A 474 22.03 6.68 -8.50
C GLY A 474 20.96 5.81 -7.82
N VAL A 475 20.48 6.22 -6.64
CA VAL A 475 19.48 5.49 -5.85
C VAL A 475 18.17 6.27 -5.85
N THR A 476 17.04 5.58 -6.05
CA THR A 476 15.73 6.19 -5.85
C THR A 476 15.26 5.99 -4.42
N VAL A 477 14.82 7.06 -3.77
CA VAL A 477 14.28 7.04 -2.41
C VAL A 477 12.82 7.46 -2.37
N THR A 478 12.20 7.27 -1.21
CA THR A 478 10.90 7.83 -0.86
C THR A 478 11.07 8.77 0.33
N GLY A 479 10.87 10.07 0.12
CA GLY A 479 10.77 11.06 1.19
C GLY A 479 9.32 11.26 1.63
N LEU A 480 9.07 11.23 2.94
CA LEU A 480 7.74 11.37 3.55
C LEU A 480 7.78 12.48 4.60
N GLY A 481 6.94 13.50 4.46
CA GLY A 481 6.81 14.58 5.45
C GLY A 481 5.68 14.30 6.42
N SER A 482 5.87 14.60 7.70
CA SER A 482 4.79 14.44 8.69
C SER A 482 3.68 15.46 8.50
N LEU A 483 4.02 16.75 8.59
CA LEU A 483 3.09 17.86 8.37
C LEU A 483 3.61 18.81 7.30
N ARG A 484 2.80 19.78 6.89
CA ARG A 484 3.20 20.85 5.96
C ARG A 484 2.82 22.21 6.58
N ARG A 485 3.48 23.27 6.10
CA ARG A 485 3.18 24.63 6.54
C ARG A 485 1.74 24.95 6.16
N ASP A 486 0.98 25.49 7.11
CA ASP A 486 -0.45 25.83 6.97
C ASP A 486 -1.35 24.59 6.71
N ASP A 487 -0.84 23.38 6.95
CA ASP A 487 -1.51 22.10 6.72
C ASP A 487 -1.00 21.08 7.77
N GLY A 488 -1.47 21.25 9.01
CA GLY A 488 -0.98 20.53 10.19
C GLY A 488 -2.03 19.66 10.91
N GLY A 489 -3.21 19.50 10.31
CA GLY A 489 -4.36 18.82 10.90
C GLY A 489 -4.40 17.30 10.68
N PRO A 490 -5.48 16.63 11.14
CA PRO A 490 -5.64 15.17 11.02
C PRO A 490 -5.68 14.67 9.56
N GLU A 491 -6.19 15.47 8.62
CA GLU A 491 -6.20 15.12 7.19
C GLU A 491 -4.79 15.01 6.62
N ARG A 492 -3.88 15.93 7.01
CA ARG A 492 -2.48 15.86 6.63
C ARG A 492 -1.82 14.59 7.11
N VAL A 493 -2.05 14.22 8.37
CA VAL A 493 -1.50 12.98 8.95
C VAL A 493 -1.98 11.76 8.15
N LEU A 494 -3.27 11.68 7.85
CA LEU A 494 -3.81 10.60 7.03
C LEU A 494 -3.24 10.60 5.60
N THR A 495 -3.04 11.77 5.01
CA THR A 495 -2.43 11.90 3.69
C THR A 495 -0.97 11.41 3.70
N SER A 496 -0.19 11.77 4.72
CA SER A 496 1.20 11.29 4.88
C SER A 496 1.27 9.79 5.13
N LEU A 497 0.35 9.23 5.93
CA LEU A 497 0.20 7.78 6.07
C LEU A 497 -0.19 7.12 4.74
N GLY A 498 -1.02 7.78 3.93
CA GLY A 498 -1.36 7.37 2.57
C GLY A 498 -0.14 7.34 1.66
N GLU A 499 0.70 8.38 1.68
CA GLU A 499 1.97 8.46 0.95
C GLU A 499 2.90 7.30 1.33
N ALA A 500 3.01 6.99 2.62
CA ALA A 500 3.77 5.84 3.12
C ALA A 500 3.19 4.51 2.61
N PHE A 501 1.87 4.34 2.72
CA PHE A 501 1.17 3.12 2.30
C PHE A 501 1.33 2.84 0.81
N VAL A 502 1.15 3.85 -0.05
CA VAL A 502 1.29 3.66 -1.50
C VAL A 502 2.74 3.41 -1.91
N ALA A 503 3.71 3.93 -1.15
CA ALA A 503 5.12 3.63 -1.36
C ALA A 503 5.51 2.20 -0.97
N GLY A 504 4.68 1.50 -0.19
CA GLY A 504 4.93 0.12 0.24
C GLY A 504 5.20 -0.04 1.73
N VAL A 505 5.25 1.05 2.50
CA VAL A 505 5.46 1.01 3.95
C VAL A 505 4.24 0.39 4.63
N PRO A 506 4.41 -0.58 5.55
CA PRO A 506 3.31 -1.11 6.34
C PRO A 506 2.67 -0.02 7.20
N VAL A 507 1.35 0.14 7.10
CA VAL A 507 0.57 1.08 7.91
C VAL A 507 -0.55 0.33 8.60
N HIS A 508 -0.63 0.48 9.92
CA HIS A 508 -1.70 -0.05 10.77
C HIS A 508 -2.82 0.98 10.87
N TRP A 509 -3.81 0.86 10.00
CA TRP A 509 -4.92 1.80 9.91
C TRP A 509 -5.95 1.67 11.04
N THR A 510 -6.06 0.50 11.67
CA THR A 510 -7.06 0.23 12.71
C THR A 510 -6.92 1.12 13.93
N SER A 511 -5.70 1.60 14.24
CA SER A 511 -5.47 2.54 15.34
C SER A 511 -6.19 3.88 15.15
N ARG A 512 -6.47 4.29 13.91
CA ARG A 512 -7.28 5.49 13.62
C ARG A 512 -8.71 5.36 14.15
N PHE A 513 -9.26 4.15 14.22
CA PHE A 513 -10.63 3.90 14.65
C PHE A 513 -10.72 3.47 16.12
N ALA A 514 -9.60 3.46 16.85
CA ALA A 514 -9.58 3.08 18.25
C ALA A 514 -10.48 4.00 19.09
N GLY A 515 -11.35 3.42 19.91
CA GLY A 515 -12.31 4.16 20.73
C GLY A 515 -13.50 4.73 19.95
N GLN A 516 -13.62 4.45 18.65
CA GLN A 516 -14.81 4.78 17.86
C GLN A 516 -15.77 3.58 17.82
N GLY A 517 -17.08 3.83 17.96
CA GLY A 517 -18.12 2.81 17.81
C GLY A 517 -18.37 2.43 16.34
N VAL A 518 -17.30 2.10 15.60
CA VAL A 518 -17.39 1.73 14.18
C VAL A 518 -17.79 0.28 13.99
N ARG A 519 -18.53 0.02 12.92
CA ARG A 519 -19.04 -1.31 12.55
C ARG A 519 -18.43 -1.79 11.22
N GLN A 520 -18.42 -3.10 11.00
CA GLN A 520 -18.01 -3.65 9.71
C GLN A 520 -19.16 -3.56 8.70
N ALA A 521 -19.15 -2.50 7.88
CA ALA A 521 -20.10 -2.36 6.80
C ALA A 521 -19.85 -3.36 5.66
N GLU A 522 -20.91 -3.78 4.96
CA GLU A 522 -20.77 -4.59 3.75
C GLU A 522 -20.14 -3.78 2.61
N LEU A 523 -19.14 -4.37 1.97
CA LEU A 523 -18.36 -3.77 0.90
C LEU A 523 -18.51 -4.57 -0.41
N PRO A 524 -18.47 -3.90 -1.58
CA PRO A 524 -18.42 -4.57 -2.88
C PRO A 524 -17.27 -5.58 -2.96
N THR A 525 -17.51 -6.70 -3.67
CA THR A 525 -16.47 -7.70 -3.94
C THR A 525 -15.37 -7.12 -4.85
N TYR A 526 -14.23 -7.81 -4.94
CA TYR A 526 -13.14 -7.40 -5.83
C TYR A 526 -13.56 -7.30 -7.31
N ALA A 527 -13.23 -6.18 -7.96
CA ALA A 527 -13.43 -5.93 -9.38
C ALA A 527 -12.47 -6.77 -10.23
N PHE A 528 -12.83 -8.03 -10.46
CA PHE A 528 -12.13 -8.89 -11.42
C PHE A 528 -12.30 -8.39 -12.86
N GLN A 529 -11.18 -8.20 -13.56
CA GLN A 529 -11.13 -8.01 -15.01
C GLN A 529 -11.42 -9.36 -15.67
N ARG A 530 -12.69 -9.61 -15.96
CA ARG A 530 -13.17 -10.91 -16.44
C ARG A 530 -12.80 -11.10 -17.92
N GLU A 531 -11.73 -11.84 -18.14
CA GLU A 531 -11.35 -12.33 -19.47
C GLU A 531 -11.63 -13.82 -19.63
N ARG A 532 -11.82 -14.26 -20.88
CA ARG A 532 -12.17 -15.63 -21.21
C ARG A 532 -10.90 -16.49 -21.35
N TYR A 533 -10.54 -17.19 -20.28
CA TYR A 533 -9.45 -18.18 -20.28
C TYR A 533 -9.99 -19.61 -20.43
N TRP A 534 -10.38 -20.00 -21.65
CA TRP A 534 -10.84 -21.37 -21.94
C TRP A 534 -9.77 -22.13 -22.72
N LEU A 535 -9.49 -23.37 -22.31
CA LEU A 535 -8.80 -24.32 -23.18
C LEU A 535 -9.78 -24.70 -24.29
N GLU A 536 -9.64 -24.07 -25.45
CA GLU A 536 -10.38 -24.49 -26.64
C GLU A 536 -9.94 -25.91 -27.00
N PRO A 537 -10.86 -26.89 -27.04
CA PRO A 537 -10.50 -28.24 -27.43
C PRO A 537 -9.86 -28.18 -28.82
N SER A 538 -8.60 -28.61 -28.94
CA SER A 538 -8.01 -28.80 -30.26
C SER A 538 -8.90 -29.79 -31.03
N ALA A 539 -9.07 -29.60 -32.34
CA ALA A 539 -9.85 -30.54 -33.17
C ALA A 539 -9.39 -32.01 -33.01
N SER A 540 -8.13 -32.22 -32.58
CA SER A 540 -7.58 -33.54 -32.22
C SER A 540 -8.19 -34.13 -30.95
N ALA A 541 -8.56 -33.33 -29.94
CA ALA A 541 -9.18 -33.82 -28.70
C ALA A 541 -10.66 -34.20 -28.92
N LEU A 542 -11.36 -33.48 -29.78
CA LEU A 542 -12.73 -33.82 -30.21
C LEU A 542 -12.77 -35.15 -31.00
N ARG A 543 -11.71 -35.47 -31.77
CA ARG A 543 -11.55 -36.76 -32.47
C ARG A 543 -11.30 -37.95 -31.52
N ALA A 544 -10.73 -37.72 -30.33
CA ALA A 544 -10.47 -38.76 -29.34
C ALA A 544 -11.65 -39.01 -28.39
N ALA A 545 -12.47 -37.99 -28.14
CA ALA A 545 -13.60 -38.07 -27.20
C ALA A 545 -14.91 -38.58 -27.84
N GLY A 546 -15.01 -38.58 -29.17
CA GLY A 546 -16.16 -39.07 -29.91
C GLY A 546 -15.96 -40.50 -30.42
N THR A 547 -16.39 -41.49 -29.63
CA THR A 547 -16.56 -42.92 -29.95
C THR A 547 -15.28 -43.77 -30.01
N GLY A 548 -15.28 -44.88 -29.23
CA GLY A 548 -14.19 -45.86 -29.16
C GLY A 548 -14.03 -46.67 -30.45
N SER A 549 -13.47 -46.05 -31.49
CA SER A 549 -13.11 -46.71 -32.74
C SER A 549 -11.66 -47.19 -32.68
N THR A 550 -11.46 -48.49 -32.51
CA THR A 550 -10.18 -49.19 -32.66
C THR A 550 -9.96 -49.61 -34.10
N GLY A 551 -9.74 -48.65 -35.00
CA GLY A 551 -9.38 -48.89 -36.41
C GLY A 551 -8.23 -47.97 -36.85
N PRO A 552 -7.41 -48.39 -37.84
CA PRO A 552 -6.28 -47.59 -38.31
C PRO A 552 -6.73 -46.21 -38.81
N HIS A 553 -6.06 -45.16 -38.32
CA HIS A 553 -6.37 -43.76 -38.62
C HIS A 553 -6.03 -43.41 -40.07
N HIS A 554 -6.95 -43.66 -41.01
CA HIS A 554 -6.82 -43.10 -42.35
C HIS A 554 -7.17 -41.59 -42.31
N PRO A 555 -6.32 -40.70 -42.83
CA PRO A 555 -6.48 -39.24 -42.70
C PRO A 555 -7.81 -38.70 -43.24
N LEU A 556 -8.41 -39.43 -44.19
CA LEU A 556 -9.70 -39.06 -44.82
C LEU A 556 -10.91 -39.87 -44.31
N LEU A 557 -10.80 -40.75 -43.30
CA LEU A 557 -11.92 -41.59 -42.83
C LEU A 557 -12.43 -41.32 -41.40
N GLY A 558 -11.83 -40.38 -40.64
CA GLY A 558 -12.38 -39.85 -39.39
C GLY A 558 -13.06 -40.87 -38.46
N THR A 559 -14.28 -40.56 -38.01
CA THR A 559 -15.08 -41.42 -37.12
C THR A 559 -15.88 -42.43 -37.93
N ALA A 560 -15.84 -43.71 -37.52
CA ALA A 560 -16.59 -44.81 -38.12
C ALA A 560 -17.80 -45.19 -37.28
N LEU A 561 -18.94 -45.42 -37.92
CA LEU A 561 -20.20 -45.85 -37.31
C LEU A 561 -20.76 -47.05 -38.10
N ALA A 562 -20.99 -48.17 -37.42
CA ALA A 562 -21.76 -49.29 -37.99
C ALA A 562 -23.26 -48.95 -37.98
N VAL A 563 -23.94 -49.16 -39.10
CA VAL A 563 -25.37 -48.88 -39.22
C VAL A 563 -26.16 -50.06 -38.66
N ALA A 564 -26.91 -49.82 -37.57
CA ALA A 564 -27.66 -50.87 -36.90
C ALA A 564 -28.69 -51.51 -37.85
N GLY A 565 -28.61 -52.84 -38.02
CA GLY A 565 -29.53 -53.60 -38.89
C GLY A 565 -29.10 -53.72 -40.35
N SER A 566 -27.89 -53.30 -40.72
CA SER A 566 -27.27 -53.56 -42.01
C SER A 566 -25.78 -53.88 -41.88
N ASP A 567 -25.17 -54.34 -42.97
CA ASP A 567 -23.71 -54.51 -43.08
C ASP A 567 -23.00 -53.21 -43.50
N GLU A 568 -23.69 -52.05 -43.38
CA GLU A 568 -23.15 -50.75 -43.78
C GLU A 568 -22.32 -50.08 -42.68
N PHE A 569 -21.21 -49.47 -43.09
CA PHE A 569 -20.39 -48.56 -42.31
C PHE A 569 -20.46 -47.15 -42.87
N LEU A 570 -20.62 -46.16 -41.99
CA LEU A 570 -20.54 -44.74 -42.28
C LEU A 570 -19.29 -44.14 -41.63
N PHE A 571 -18.41 -43.58 -42.45
CA PHE A 571 -17.26 -42.81 -42.04
C PHE A 571 -17.55 -41.33 -42.23
N ALA A 572 -17.25 -40.51 -41.22
CA ALA A 572 -17.44 -39.07 -41.27
C ALA A 572 -16.17 -38.34 -40.80
N THR A 573 -15.73 -37.37 -41.60
CA THR A 573 -14.62 -36.47 -41.28
C THR A 573 -14.84 -35.08 -41.86
N ALA A 574 -13.95 -34.16 -41.52
CA ALA A 574 -13.84 -32.85 -42.15
C ALA A 574 -12.37 -32.64 -42.57
N ILE A 575 -12.16 -32.14 -43.79
CA ILE A 575 -10.83 -31.90 -44.36
C ILE A 575 -10.65 -30.43 -44.72
N SER A 576 -9.45 -29.91 -44.56
CA SER A 576 -9.09 -28.52 -44.86
C SER A 576 -7.62 -28.41 -45.24
N LEU A 577 -7.22 -27.33 -45.90
CA LEU A 577 -5.80 -27.08 -46.18
C LEU A 577 -4.97 -26.88 -44.91
N ALA A 578 -5.58 -26.45 -43.81
CA ALA A 578 -4.92 -26.32 -42.50
C ALA A 578 -4.58 -27.69 -41.88
N THR A 579 -5.47 -28.68 -42.05
CA THR A 579 -5.28 -30.03 -41.48
C THR A 579 -4.57 -30.99 -42.43
N HIS A 580 -4.70 -30.78 -43.74
CA HIS A 580 -4.12 -31.62 -44.80
C HIS A 580 -3.46 -30.75 -45.87
N PRO A 581 -2.30 -30.12 -45.57
CA PRO A 581 -1.66 -29.15 -46.48
C PRO A 581 -1.32 -29.72 -47.86
N TRP A 582 -1.10 -31.03 -47.94
CA TRP A 582 -0.81 -31.73 -49.20
C TRP A 582 -1.96 -31.67 -50.22
N LEU A 583 -3.20 -31.39 -49.79
CA LEU A 583 -4.35 -31.20 -50.68
C LEU A 583 -4.18 -30.00 -51.62
N ALA A 584 -3.36 -29.00 -51.24
CA ALA A 584 -3.05 -27.86 -52.10
C ALA A 584 -2.25 -28.25 -53.36
N GLY A 585 -1.60 -29.43 -53.37
CA GLY A 585 -0.74 -29.88 -54.46
C GLY A 585 -1.49 -30.39 -55.70
N HIS A 586 -2.80 -30.60 -55.62
CA HIS A 586 -3.62 -31.06 -56.74
C HIS A 586 -4.75 -30.08 -57.03
N THR A 587 -4.61 -29.31 -58.11
CA THR A 587 -5.56 -28.26 -58.50
C THR A 587 -6.20 -28.56 -59.86
N LEU A 588 -7.47 -28.17 -60.00
CA LEU A 588 -8.20 -28.20 -61.27
C LEU A 588 -8.76 -26.80 -61.51
N ALA A 589 -8.45 -26.20 -62.66
CA ALA A 589 -8.85 -24.82 -63.00
C ALA A 589 -8.51 -23.77 -61.91
N GLY A 590 -7.41 -23.98 -61.18
CA GLY A 590 -6.91 -23.05 -60.15
C GLY A 590 -7.45 -23.28 -58.73
N SER A 591 -8.39 -24.21 -58.52
CA SER A 591 -8.89 -24.55 -57.18
C SER A 591 -8.37 -25.90 -56.70
N PRO A 592 -8.03 -26.05 -55.40
CA PRO A 592 -7.69 -27.35 -54.81
C PRO A 592 -8.85 -28.33 -54.91
N VAL A 593 -8.59 -29.53 -55.40
CA VAL A 593 -9.60 -30.59 -55.57
C VAL A 593 -9.02 -31.90 -55.08
N LEU A 594 -9.81 -32.67 -54.32
CA LEU A 594 -9.41 -34.00 -53.88
C LEU A 594 -9.11 -34.91 -55.09
N SER A 595 -7.90 -35.45 -55.14
CA SER A 595 -7.42 -36.21 -56.30
C SER A 595 -8.10 -37.58 -56.41
N ALA A 596 -8.21 -38.11 -57.63
CA ALA A 596 -8.76 -39.45 -57.83
C ALA A 596 -7.97 -40.54 -57.07
N PRO A 597 -6.62 -40.51 -56.99
CA PRO A 597 -5.87 -41.43 -56.12
C PRO A 597 -6.24 -41.33 -54.64
N ALA A 598 -6.50 -40.12 -54.12
CA ALA A 598 -6.92 -39.96 -52.72
C ALA A 598 -8.32 -40.56 -52.49
N LEU A 599 -9.23 -40.48 -53.46
CA LEU A 599 -10.53 -41.16 -53.42
C LEU A 599 -10.36 -42.69 -53.46
N VAL A 600 -9.50 -43.22 -54.32
CA VAL A 600 -9.18 -44.67 -54.37
C VAL A 600 -8.69 -45.16 -53.01
N GLU A 601 -7.69 -44.50 -52.46
CA GLU A 601 -7.10 -44.88 -51.17
C GLU A 601 -8.13 -44.82 -50.03
N THR A 602 -8.96 -43.77 -50.02
CA THR A 602 -10.03 -43.61 -49.03
C THR A 602 -11.06 -44.74 -49.12
N VAL A 603 -11.47 -45.14 -50.34
CA VAL A 603 -12.45 -46.21 -50.52
C VAL A 603 -11.85 -47.58 -50.21
N LEU A 604 -10.59 -47.84 -50.55
CA LEU A 604 -9.89 -49.09 -50.20
C LEU A 604 -9.70 -49.22 -48.68
N ALA A 605 -9.35 -48.13 -48.00
CA ALA A 605 -9.22 -48.10 -46.55
C ALA A 605 -10.59 -48.34 -45.86
N ALA A 606 -11.66 -47.73 -46.36
CA ALA A 606 -13.02 -47.94 -45.84
C ALA A 606 -13.51 -49.38 -46.12
N GLY A 607 -13.24 -49.90 -47.32
CA GLY A 607 -13.53 -51.28 -47.72
C GLY A 607 -12.80 -52.30 -46.86
N SER A 608 -11.55 -52.04 -46.47
CA SER A 608 -10.79 -52.92 -45.57
C SER A 608 -11.42 -53.06 -44.18
N VAL A 609 -12.09 -52.01 -43.68
CA VAL A 609 -12.83 -52.06 -42.42
C VAL A 609 -14.14 -52.84 -42.57
N ALA A 610 -14.74 -52.82 -43.74
CA ALA A 610 -15.99 -53.53 -44.07
C ALA A 610 -15.77 -54.92 -44.70
N ASP A 611 -14.55 -55.48 -44.63
CA ASP A 611 -14.16 -56.77 -45.24
C ASP A 611 -14.41 -56.86 -46.77
N ALA A 612 -14.37 -55.71 -47.45
CA ALA A 612 -14.49 -55.54 -48.90
C ALA A 612 -13.28 -54.78 -49.49
N PRO A 613 -12.05 -55.33 -49.45
CA PRO A 613 -10.83 -54.60 -49.74
C PRO A 613 -10.53 -54.39 -51.24
N VAL A 614 -11.45 -54.76 -52.14
CA VAL A 614 -11.21 -54.76 -53.60
C VAL A 614 -12.07 -53.70 -54.28
N LEU A 615 -11.41 -52.69 -54.88
CA LEU A 615 -12.06 -51.71 -55.74
C LEU A 615 -12.12 -52.22 -57.19
N ARG A 616 -13.31 -52.62 -57.65
CA ARG A 616 -13.51 -53.08 -59.04
C ARG A 616 -13.61 -51.92 -60.05
N GLU A 617 -14.25 -50.83 -59.65
CA GLU A 617 -14.59 -49.70 -60.52
C GLU A 617 -14.73 -48.42 -59.68
N LEU A 618 -14.15 -47.31 -60.16
CA LEU A 618 -14.32 -45.99 -59.55
C LEU A 618 -15.01 -45.04 -60.54
N THR A 619 -16.18 -44.54 -60.16
CA THR A 619 -16.92 -43.54 -60.94
C THR A 619 -17.02 -42.24 -60.16
N VAL A 620 -16.30 -41.21 -60.60
CA VAL A 620 -16.33 -39.87 -59.99
C VAL A 620 -17.39 -39.03 -60.69
N ARG A 621 -18.50 -38.73 -59.99
CA ARG A 621 -19.61 -37.95 -60.54
C ARG A 621 -19.38 -36.44 -60.50
N ALA A 622 -18.65 -35.98 -59.48
CA ALA A 622 -18.30 -34.58 -59.29
C ALA A 622 -16.96 -34.50 -58.57
N HIS A 623 -16.19 -33.46 -58.88
CA HIS A 623 -14.95 -33.14 -58.19
C HIS A 623 -15.24 -32.52 -56.82
N LEU A 624 -14.57 -33.00 -55.78
CA LEU A 624 -14.68 -32.45 -54.41
C LEU A 624 -13.69 -31.30 -54.25
N ALA A 625 -14.17 -30.07 -54.42
CA ALA A 625 -13.38 -28.87 -54.22
C ALA A 625 -13.10 -28.65 -52.72
N VAL A 626 -11.83 -28.48 -52.37
CA VAL A 626 -11.41 -28.18 -50.99
C VAL A 626 -11.34 -26.66 -50.87
N PRO A 627 -12.09 -26.04 -49.93
CA PRO A 627 -12.11 -24.59 -49.81
C PRO A 627 -10.76 -24.06 -49.33
N ASP A 628 -10.36 -22.89 -49.85
CA ASP A 628 -9.10 -22.22 -49.44
C ASP A 628 -9.12 -21.85 -47.95
N THR A 629 -10.31 -21.57 -47.41
CA THR A 629 -10.56 -21.31 -45.98
C THR A 629 -11.81 -22.05 -45.52
N GLY A 630 -11.74 -22.72 -44.36
CA GLY A 630 -12.83 -23.52 -43.80
C GLY A 630 -12.63 -25.02 -43.99
N GLU A 631 -13.66 -25.81 -43.66
CA GLU A 631 -13.61 -27.28 -43.74
C GLU A 631 -14.61 -27.82 -44.76
N LEU A 632 -14.20 -28.85 -45.51
CA LEU A 632 -15.06 -29.66 -46.35
C LEU A 632 -15.50 -30.91 -45.56
N PRO A 633 -16.79 -31.07 -45.23
CA PRO A 633 -17.28 -32.31 -44.65
C PRO A 633 -17.23 -33.44 -45.69
N LEU A 634 -16.66 -34.58 -45.30
CA LEU A 634 -16.52 -35.77 -46.13
C LEU A 634 -17.20 -36.96 -45.43
N GLN A 635 -18.08 -37.63 -46.16
CA GLN A 635 -18.73 -38.86 -45.73
C GLN A 635 -18.45 -39.98 -46.71
N VAL A 636 -18.10 -41.15 -46.20
CA VAL A 636 -17.88 -42.36 -46.99
C VAL A 636 -18.78 -43.45 -46.42
N ARG A 637 -19.62 -44.03 -47.28
CA ARG A 637 -20.50 -45.14 -46.93
C ARG A 637 -20.04 -46.39 -47.67
N VAL A 638 -19.89 -47.50 -46.95
CA VAL A 638 -19.53 -48.81 -47.49
C VAL A 638 -20.51 -49.84 -46.95
N GLY A 639 -20.94 -50.81 -47.74
CA GLY A 639 -21.76 -51.93 -47.29
C GLY A 639 -22.34 -52.74 -48.44
#